data_AF-A0A532TJU3-F1
#
_entry.id   AF-A0A532TJU3-F1
#
_cell.length_a   1.000
_cell.length_b   1.000
_cell.length_c   1.000
_cell.angle_alpha   90.00
_cell.angle_beta   90.00
_cell.angle_gamma   90.00
#
_symmetry.space_group_name_H-M   'P 1'
#
loop_
_entity.id
_entity.type
_entity.pdbx_description
1 polymer ?
#
loop_
_entity_poly.entity_id
_entity_poly.type
_entity_poly.pdbx_seq_one_letter_code
_entity_poly.pdbx_strand_id
1 'polypeptide(L)'
;MEEEISSELREKIHKNVDKVFEKWLEKVSKDESIEGIIKGLMVEKVMNILGAMIRRTVVKKVAKRAVKKAVDRFWEKNRESILEKIKDL
;
A
#
# COMPACT_ATOMS: atom_id res chain seq x y z
N MET A 1 25.09 -4.57 20.65
CA MET A 1 25.57 -3.29 20.10
C MET A 1 24.57 -2.97 18.99
N GLU A 2 23.54 -2.19 19.29
CA GLU A 2 22.67 -1.69 18.22
C GLU A 2 23.52 -0.74 17.39
N GLU A 3 23.67 -1.03 16.10
CA GLU A 3 24.36 -0.12 15.18
C GLU A 3 23.58 1.19 15.17
N GLU A 4 24.13 2.23 15.81
CA GLU A 4 23.55 3.57 15.76
C GLU A 4 23.56 4.05 14.31
N ILE A 5 22.37 4.06 13.73
CA ILE A 5 22.11 4.58 12.39
C ILE A 5 22.56 6.04 12.35
N SER A 6 23.36 6.43 11.35
CA SER A 6 23.84 7.80 11.23
C SER A 6 22.68 8.81 11.20
N SER A 7 22.90 10.01 11.73
CA SER A 7 21.91 11.09 11.76
C SER A 7 21.35 11.42 10.36
N GLU A 8 22.21 11.39 9.34
CA GLU A 8 21.83 11.60 7.94
C GLU A 8 20.89 10.49 7.42
N LEU A 9 21.18 9.22 7.73
CA LEU A 9 20.34 8.11 7.32
C LEU A 9 19.00 8.14 8.06
N ARG A 10 18.99 8.49 9.35
CA ARG A 10 17.76 8.70 10.13
C ARG A 10 16.89 9.81 9.53
N GLU A 11 17.47 10.95 9.17
CA GLU A 11 16.74 12.04 8.54
C GLU A 11 16.16 11.64 7.17
N LYS A 12 16.92 10.89 6.37
CA LYS A 12 16.44 10.32 5.10
C LYS A 12 15.27 9.36 5.32
N ILE A 13 15.33 8.49 6.34
CA ILE A 13 14.23 7.59 6.68
C ILE A 13 12.99 8.39 7.05
N HIS A 14 13.10 9.34 7.99
CA HIS A 14 11.98 10.19 8.43
C HIS A 14 11.31 10.91 7.26
N LYS A 15 12.09 11.59 6.41
CA LYS A 15 11.56 12.29 5.23
C LYS A 15 10.81 11.36 4.27
N ASN A 16 11.24 10.11 4.13
CA ASN A 16 10.55 9.14 3.28
C ASN A 16 9.27 8.61 3.94
N VAL A 17 9.29 8.39 5.25
CA VAL A 17 8.10 8.00 6.03
C VAL A 17 7.03 9.10 5.92
N ASP A 18 7.39 10.36 6.17
CA ASP A 18 6.46 11.49 6.09
C ASP A 18 5.83 11.60 4.70
N LYS A 19 6.64 11.51 3.64
CA LYS A 19 6.15 11.52 2.25
C LYS A 19 5.20 10.37 1.93
N VAL A 20 5.44 9.18 2.47
CA VAL A 20 4.55 8.03 2.27
C VAL A 20 3.24 8.27 3.01
N PHE A 21 3.33 8.76 4.24
CA PHE A 21 2.17 9.05 5.08
C PHE A 21 1.28 10.15 4.47
N GLU A 22 1.85 11.26 4.00
CA GLU A 22 1.12 12.31 3.28
C GLU A 22 0.41 11.77 2.04
N LYS A 23 1.08 10.95 1.23
CA LYS A 23 0.47 10.32 0.06
C LYS A 23 -0.66 9.35 0.41
N TRP A 24 -0.62 8.74 1.58
CA TRP A 24 -1.74 7.93 2.07
C TRP A 24 -2.89 8.84 2.48
N LEU A 25 -2.63 9.91 3.24
CA LEU A 25 -3.64 10.89 3.62
C LEU A 25 -4.31 11.55 2.42
N GLU A 26 -3.56 11.90 1.38
CA GLU A 26 -4.11 12.45 0.13
C GLU A 26 -5.02 11.47 -0.63
N LYS A 27 -4.78 10.16 -0.49
CA LYS A 27 -5.66 9.13 -1.05
C LYS A 27 -6.90 8.95 -0.20
N VAL A 28 -6.76 9.04 1.12
CA VAL A 28 -7.88 8.99 2.08
C VAL A 28 -8.81 10.20 1.91
N SER A 29 -8.27 11.38 1.65
CA SER A 29 -9.05 12.62 1.51
C SER A 29 -9.84 12.72 0.20
N LYS A 30 -9.53 11.87 -0.80
CA LYS A 30 -10.18 11.88 -2.12
C LYS A 30 -11.28 10.84 -2.29
N ASP A 31 -11.22 9.70 -1.60
CA ASP A 31 -12.27 8.67 -1.51
C ASP A 31 -11.99 7.72 -0.30
N GLU A 32 -12.86 7.74 0.71
CA GLU A 32 -13.30 6.63 1.58
C GLU A 32 -12.33 5.79 2.47
N SER A 33 -12.49 5.93 3.81
CA SER A 33 -12.32 4.91 4.88
C SER A 33 -10.97 4.18 5.07
N ILE A 34 -10.72 3.63 6.27
CA ILE A 34 -9.55 2.75 6.55
C ILE A 34 -9.46 1.58 5.55
N GLU A 35 -10.60 1.10 5.07
CA GLU A 35 -10.69 0.07 4.04
C GLU A 35 -10.00 0.48 2.72
N GLY A 36 -10.16 1.74 2.30
CA GLY A 36 -9.48 2.28 1.11
C GLY A 36 -7.96 2.28 1.26
N ILE A 37 -7.46 2.58 2.46
CA ILE A 37 -6.02 2.52 2.79
C ILE A 37 -5.50 1.09 2.64
N ILE A 38 -6.18 0.13 3.27
CA ILE A 38 -5.74 -1.27 3.27
C ILE A 38 -5.77 -1.84 1.85
N LYS A 39 -6.85 -1.62 1.10
CA LYS A 39 -6.92 -2.02 -0.32
C LYS A 39 -5.81 -1.37 -1.14
N GLY A 40 -5.55 -0.08 -0.93
CA GLY A 40 -4.48 0.66 -1.59
C GLY A 40 -3.10 0.04 -1.34
N LEU A 41 -2.81 -0.32 -0.10
CA LEU A 41 -1.60 -1.02 0.32
C LEU A 41 -1.44 -2.38 -0.36
N MET A 42 -2.52 -3.17 -0.40
CA MET A 42 -2.51 -4.47 -1.08
C MET A 42 -2.19 -4.30 -2.57
N VAL A 43 -2.82 -3.34 -3.25
CA VAL A 43 -2.56 -3.04 -4.66
C VAL A 43 -1.11 -2.65 -4.89
N GLU A 44 -0.55 -1.79 -4.03
CA GLU A 44 0.86 -1.38 -4.14
C GLU A 44 1.82 -2.55 -3.95
N LYS A 45 1.61 -3.39 -2.94
CA LYS A 45 2.46 -4.54 -2.67
C LYS A 45 2.44 -5.54 -3.85
N VAL A 46 1.25 -5.84 -4.38
CA VAL A 46 1.11 -6.73 -5.55
C VAL A 46 1.75 -6.09 -6.79
N MET A 47 1.54 -4.79 -7.02
CA MET A 47 2.17 -4.10 -8.16
C MET A 47 3.68 -3.97 -8.04
N ASN A 48 4.26 -3.97 -6.84
CA ASN A 48 5.71 -4.00 -6.66
C ASN A 48 6.29 -5.36 -7.09
N ILE A 49 5.60 -6.46 -6.79
CA ILE A 49 5.97 -7.80 -7.25
C ILE A 49 5.84 -7.90 -8.78
N LEU A 50 4.70 -7.48 -9.32
CA LEU A 50 4.44 -7.53 -10.76
C LEU A 50 5.29 -6.52 -11.56
N GLY A 51 5.65 -5.39 -10.95
CA GLY A 51 6.40 -4.31 -11.57
C GLY A 51 7.81 -4.73 -12.01
N ALA A 52 8.42 -5.69 -11.30
CA ALA A 52 9.68 -6.30 -11.71
C ALA A 52 9.57 -7.06 -13.05
N MET A 53 8.38 -7.58 -13.38
CA MET A 53 8.12 -8.37 -14.59
C MET A 53 7.54 -7.52 -15.73
N ILE A 54 6.89 -6.40 -15.43
CA ILE A 54 6.15 -5.60 -16.42
C ILE A 54 6.95 -4.35 -16.80
N ARG A 55 7.63 -4.40 -17.97
CA ARG A 55 8.43 -3.28 -18.49
C ARG A 55 7.63 -2.20 -19.22
N ARG A 56 6.47 -2.54 -19.80
CA ARG A 56 5.68 -1.62 -20.65
C ARG A 56 4.64 -0.84 -19.84
N THR A 57 4.61 0.49 -20.00
CA THR A 57 3.70 1.41 -19.29
C THR A 57 2.22 1.08 -19.50
N VAL A 58 1.83 0.72 -20.74
CA VAL A 58 0.43 0.35 -21.05
C VAL A 58 0.02 -0.91 -20.29
N VAL A 59 0.89 -1.92 -20.29
CA VAL A 59 0.65 -3.18 -19.57
C VAL A 59 0.58 -2.93 -18.06
N LYS A 60 1.41 -2.02 -17.53
CA LYS A 60 1.39 -1.62 -16.11
C LYS A 60 0.04 -1.00 -15.71
N LYS A 61 -0.58 -0.18 -16.58
CA LYS A 61 -1.92 0.37 -16.34
C LYS A 61 -3.00 -0.72 -16.33
N VAL A 62 -2.94 -1.66 -17.27
CA VAL A 62 -3.90 -2.79 -17.34
C VAL A 62 -3.74 -3.71 -16.12
N ALA A 63 -2.52 -4.08 -15.78
CA ALA A 63 -2.21 -4.88 -14.60
C ALA A 63 -2.71 -4.19 -13.31
N LYS A 64 -2.47 -2.89 -13.15
CA LYS A 64 -2.98 -2.13 -11.98
C LYS A 64 -4.50 -2.20 -11.88
N ARG A 65 -5.22 -2.10 -12.99
CA ARG A 65 -6.70 -2.25 -12.99
C ARG A 65 -7.14 -3.65 -12.62
N ALA A 66 -6.46 -4.68 -13.14
CA ALA A 66 -6.75 -6.07 -12.82
C ALA A 66 -6.49 -6.37 -11.33
N VAL A 67 -5.37 -5.88 -10.79
CA VAL A 67 -5.02 -6.00 -9.37
C VAL A 67 -6.05 -5.31 -8.49
N LYS A 68 -6.46 -4.08 -8.81
CA LYS A 68 -7.55 -3.39 -8.08
C LYS A 68 -8.81 -4.26 -7.99
N LYS A 69 -9.31 -4.76 -9.13
CA LYS A 69 -10.48 -5.65 -9.18
C LYS A 69 -10.29 -6.97 -8.42
N ALA A 70 -9.06 -7.48 -8.34
CA ALA A 70 -8.76 -8.68 -7.57
C ALA A 70 -8.78 -8.39 -6.07
N VAL A 71 -8.19 -7.27 -5.65
CA VAL A 71 -8.19 -6.81 -4.26
C VAL A 71 -9.60 -6.49 -3.78
N ASP A 72 -10.42 -5.80 -4.59
CA ASP A 72 -11.80 -5.51 -4.23
C ASP A 72 -12.61 -6.80 -3.99
N ARG A 73 -12.50 -7.77 -4.91
CA ARG A 73 -13.15 -9.08 -4.76
C ARG A 73 -12.63 -9.89 -3.58
N PHE A 74 -11.33 -9.81 -3.30
CA PHE A 74 -10.75 -10.46 -2.13
C PHE A 74 -11.28 -9.83 -0.85
N TRP A 75 -11.32 -8.51 -0.79
CA TRP A 75 -11.83 -7.77 0.36
C TRP A 75 -13.28 -8.12 0.64
N GLU A 76 -14.16 -8.01 -0.35
CA GLU A 76 -15.58 -8.39 -0.24
C GLU A 76 -15.77 -9.78 0.37
N LYS A 77 -14.96 -10.76 -0.05
CA LYS A 77 -15.03 -12.14 0.42
C LYS A 77 -14.49 -12.37 1.83
N ASN A 78 -13.55 -11.54 2.28
CA ASN A 78 -12.80 -11.78 3.51
C ASN A 78 -12.96 -10.64 4.54
N ARG A 79 -13.81 -9.66 4.25
CA ARG A 79 -13.93 -8.41 5.01
C ARG A 79 -14.12 -8.64 6.51
N GLU A 80 -15.04 -9.53 6.87
CA GLU A 80 -15.33 -9.84 8.27
C GLU A 80 -14.13 -10.42 9.00
N SER A 81 -13.49 -11.45 8.42
CA SER A 81 -12.28 -12.07 8.99
C SER A 81 -11.11 -11.10 9.10
N ILE A 82 -10.96 -10.18 8.14
CA ILE A 82 -9.92 -9.15 8.18
C ILE A 82 -10.20 -8.15 9.30
N LEU A 83 -11.44 -7.66 9.42
CA LEU A 83 -11.81 -6.70 10.45
C LEU A 83 -11.76 -7.30 11.86
N GLU A 84 -12.09 -8.58 12.01
CA GLU A 84 -11.94 -9.32 13.26
C GLU A 84 -10.47 -9.34 13.70
N LYS A 85 -9.56 -9.77 12.81
CA LYS A 85 -8.13 -9.76 13.10
C LYS A 85 -7.54 -8.37 13.39
N ILE A 86 -8.11 -7.31 12.82
CA ILE A 86 -7.67 -5.94 13.10
C ILE A 86 -8.11 -5.48 14.49
N LYS A 87 -9.26 -5.94 14.99
CA LYS A 87 -9.74 -5.60 16.33
C LYS A 87 -8.96 -6.30 17.44
N ASP A 88 -8.37 -7.45 17.14
CA ASP A 88 -7.59 -8.27 18.07
C ASP A 88 -6.11 -7.83 18.19
N LEU A 89 -5.70 -6.78 17.46
CA LEU A 89 -4.37 -6.16 17.52
C LEU A 89 -4.36 -4.96 18.46
#